data_AF-A0AAN8WLA9-F1
#
_entry.id   AF-A0AAN8WLA9-F1
#
_cell.length_a   1.000
_cell.length_b   1.000
_cell.length_c   1.000
_cell.angle_alpha   90.00
_cell.angle_beta   90.00
_cell.angle_gamma   90.00
#
_symmetry.space_group_name_H-M   'P 1'
#
loop_
_entity.id
_entity.type
_entity.pdbx_description
1 polymer ?
#
loop_
_entity_poly.entity_id
_entity_poly.type
_entity_poly.pdbx_seq_one_letter_code
_entity_poly.pdbx_strand_id
1 'polypeptide(L)'
;MLGWVMCKSVAYVQGVSVSASVNSLVAVSLDRFLAIWFPLKLQITTPRARAIIVIIWIMAITSAIPYVVYFETKVFYPEVPELIVCVE
;
A
#
# COMPACT_ATOMS: atom_id res chain seq x y z
N MET A 1 10.97 -18.85 -14.06
CA MET A 1 10.59 -17.42 -14.22
C MET A 1 9.28 -17.06 -13.53
N LEU A 2 8.16 -17.77 -13.76
CA LEU A 2 6.87 -17.43 -13.15
C LEU A 2 6.91 -17.34 -11.61
N GLY A 3 7.61 -18.26 -10.94
CA GLY A 3 7.73 -18.28 -9.47
C GLY A 3 8.36 -17.01 -8.89
N TRP A 4 9.38 -16.45 -9.53
CA TRP A 4 10.02 -15.19 -9.10
C TRP A 4 9.10 -13.98 -9.29
N VAL A 5 8.37 -13.93 -10.41
CA VAL A 5 7.42 -12.86 -10.68
C VAL A 5 6.27 -12.90 -9.67
N MET A 6 5.68 -14.08 -9.44
CA MET A 6 4.60 -14.29 -8.48
C MET A 6 5.04 -13.96 -7.04
N CYS A 7 6.29 -14.29 -6.68
CA CYS A 7 6.90 -13.96 -5.40
C CYS A 7 6.80 -12.48 -5.05
N LYS A 8 7.31 -11.65 -5.97
CA LYS A 8 7.35 -10.20 -5.79
C LYS A 8 5.97 -9.59 -5.98
N SER A 9 5.17 -10.09 -6.95
CA SER A 9 3.87 -9.50 -7.25
C SER A 9 2.83 -9.75 -6.16
N VAL A 10 2.78 -10.95 -5.58
CA VAL A 10 1.81 -11.28 -4.52
C VAL A 10 2.07 -10.43 -3.28
N ALA A 11 3.32 -10.35 -2.86
CA ALA A 11 3.72 -9.54 -1.72
C ALA A 11 3.42 -8.05 -1.97
N TYR A 12 3.80 -7.54 -3.14
CA TYR A 12 3.49 -6.16 -3.55
C TYR A 12 1.98 -5.87 -3.51
N VAL A 13 1.16 -6.74 -4.10
CA VAL A 13 -0.30 -6.56 -4.13
C VAL A 13 -0.88 -6.61 -2.71
N GLN A 14 -0.40 -7.50 -1.85
CA GLN A 14 -0.83 -7.56 -0.45
C GLN A 14 -0.53 -6.24 0.28
N GLY A 15 0.67 -5.69 0.10
CA GLY A 15 1.05 -4.38 0.62
C GLY A 15 0.22 -3.22 0.15
N VAL A 16 -0.04 -3.19 -1.15
CA VAL A 16 -0.92 -2.20 -1.79
C VAL A 16 -2.34 -2.33 -1.25
N SER A 17 -2.89 -3.54 -1.10
CA SER A 17 -4.23 -3.77 -0.55
C SER A 17 -4.37 -3.28 0.90
N VAL A 18 -3.37 -3.53 1.76
CA VAL A 18 -3.37 -3.03 3.14
C VAL A 18 -3.34 -1.49 3.14
N SER A 19 -2.46 -0.90 2.35
CA SER A 19 -2.33 0.56 2.23
C SER A 19 -3.61 1.21 1.68
N ALA A 20 -4.22 0.61 0.66
CA ALA A 20 -5.47 1.08 0.07
C ALA A 20 -6.63 0.99 1.07
N SER A 21 -6.66 -0.06 1.90
CA SER A 21 -7.66 -0.21 2.96
C SER A 21 -7.52 0.90 4.01
N VAL A 22 -6.29 1.16 4.46
CA VAL A 22 -6.02 2.25 5.43
C VAL A 22 -6.36 3.61 4.83
N ASN A 23 -5.96 3.89 3.60
CA ASN A 23 -6.29 5.14 2.92
C ASN A 23 -7.81 5.32 2.74
N SER A 24 -8.54 4.23 2.46
CA SER A 24 -10.00 4.25 2.37
C SER A 24 -10.65 4.55 3.72
N LEU A 25 -10.17 3.92 4.80
CA LEU A 25 -10.63 4.21 6.17
C LEU A 25 -10.35 5.67 6.56
N VAL A 26 -9.16 6.17 6.24
CA VAL A 26 -8.77 7.57 6.48
C VAL A 26 -9.68 8.53 5.72
N ALA A 27 -9.98 8.26 4.45
CA ALA A 27 -10.90 9.07 3.66
C ALA A 27 -12.30 9.13 4.29
N VAL A 28 -12.84 7.98 4.72
CA VAL A 28 -14.16 7.91 5.39
C VAL A 28 -14.15 8.63 6.74
N SER A 29 -13.11 8.45 7.56
CA SER A 29 -12.97 9.14 8.85
C SER A 29 -12.85 10.66 8.67
N LEU A 30 -12.13 11.11 7.65
CA LEU A 30 -11.99 12.52 7.34
C LEU A 30 -13.30 13.15 6.85
N ASP A 31 -14.05 12.46 6.00
CA ASP A 31 -15.39 12.89 5.57
C ASP A 31 -16.31 13.15 6.77
N ARG A 32 -16.39 12.17 7.69
CA ARG A 32 -17.18 12.30 8.92
C ARG A 32 -16.67 13.40 9.85
N PHE A 33 -15.35 13.49 10.04
CA PHE A 33 -14.76 14.52 10.88
C PHE A 33 -15.06 15.93 10.34
N LEU A 34 -14.99 16.11 9.02
CA LEU A 34 -15.31 17.37 8.36
C LEU A 34 -16.80 17.71 8.47
N ALA A 35 -17.69 16.74 8.29
CA ALA A 35 -19.14 16.94 8.41
C ALA A 35 -19.56 17.40 9.82
N ILE A 36 -18.91 16.86 10.87
CA ILE A 36 -19.21 17.20 12.27
C ILE A 36 -18.60 18.55 12.66
N TRP A 37 -17.35 18.80 12.28
CA TRP A 37 -16.62 19.98 12.73
C TRP A 37 -16.94 21.24 11.91
N PHE A 38 -17.41 21.08 10.66
CA PHE A 38 -17.84 22.18 9.79
C PHE A 38 -19.30 22.02 9.32
N PRO A 39 -20.29 22.07 10.22
CA PRO A 39 -21.70 21.88 9.87
C PRO A 39 -22.28 23.00 8.97
N LEU A 40 -21.57 24.12 8.78
CA LEU A 40 -22.08 25.33 8.10
C LEU A 40 -21.24 25.82 6.90
N LYS A 41 -20.17 25.10 6.52
CA LYS A 41 -19.38 25.43 5.32
C LYS A 41 -19.29 24.22 4.39
N LEU A 42 -20.34 24.04 3.62
CA LEU A 42 -20.40 23.20 2.42
C LEU A 42 -19.49 23.74 1.30
N GLN A 43 -18.22 24.01 1.60
CA GLN A 43 -17.17 24.18 0.62
C GLN A 43 -15.92 23.58 1.25
N ILE A 44 -15.63 22.33 0.89
CA ILE A 44 -14.27 21.81 0.94
C ILE A 44 -13.38 22.87 0.29
N THR A 45 -12.63 23.63 1.09
CA THR A 45 -11.62 24.51 0.51
C THR A 45 -10.58 23.61 -0.12
N THR A 46 -10.38 23.78 -1.42
CA THR A 46 -9.41 23.10 -2.29
C THR A 46 -8.07 22.73 -1.64
N PRO A 47 -7.44 23.56 -0.77
CA PRO A 47 -6.18 23.20 -0.11
C PRO A 47 -6.24 21.96 0.81
N ARG A 48 -7.34 21.75 1.54
CA ARG A 48 -7.42 20.64 2.51
C ARG A 48 -7.64 19.29 1.83
N ALA A 49 -8.46 19.28 0.77
CA ALA A 49 -8.59 18.11 -0.10
C ALA A 49 -7.27 17.78 -0.81
N ARG A 50 -6.52 18.79 -1.27
CA ARG A 50 -5.17 18.59 -1.82
C ARG A 50 -4.22 17.95 -0.81
N ALA A 51 -4.22 18.39 0.45
CA ALA A 51 -3.36 17.80 1.47
C ALA A 51 -3.68 16.31 1.70
N ILE A 52 -4.96 15.94 1.72
CA ILE A 52 -5.40 14.54 1.87
C ILE A 52 -4.95 13.71 0.66
N ILE A 53 -5.09 14.23 -0.55
CA ILE A 53 -4.64 13.56 -1.78
C ILE A 53 -3.12 13.36 -1.78
N VAL A 54 -2.34 14.37 -1.36
CA VAL A 54 -0.88 14.27 -1.27
C VAL A 54 -0.46 13.22 -0.24
N ILE A 55 -1.14 13.16 0.90
CA ILE A 55 -0.88 12.15 1.95
C ILE A 55 -1.16 10.73 1.43
N ILE A 56 -2.25 10.55 0.68
CA ILE A 56 -2.58 9.26 0.03
C ILE A 56 -1.48 8.87 -0.98
N TRP A 57 -1.02 9.81 -1.79
CA TRP A 57 0.06 9.59 -2.76
C TRP A 57 1.39 9.21 -2.10
N ILE A 58 1.78 9.95 -1.05
CA ILE A 58 3.02 9.65 -0.31
C ILE A 58 2.92 8.26 0.33
N MET A 59 1.80 7.92 0.96
CA MET A 59 1.63 6.59 1.57
C MET A 59 1.63 5.47 0.53
N ALA A 60 1.01 5.66 -0.64
CA ALA A 60 1.03 4.69 -1.72
C ALA A 60 2.44 4.46 -2.30
N ILE A 61 3.24 5.51 -2.42
CA ILE A 61 4.64 5.40 -2.89
C ILE A 61 5.51 4.77 -1.80
N THR A 62 5.34 5.18 -0.54
CA THR A 62 6.15 4.68 0.58
C THR A 62 5.89 3.21 0.85
N SER A 63 4.65 2.75 0.70
CA SER A 63 4.32 1.34 0.86
C SER A 63 4.84 0.48 -0.30
N ALA A 64 5.02 1.03 -1.50
CA ALA A 64 5.57 0.28 -2.64
C ALA A 64 7.06 -0.07 -2.49
N ILE A 65 7.84 0.75 -1.77
CA ILE A 65 9.30 0.61 -1.63
C ILE A 65 9.75 -0.65 -0.88
N PRO A 66 9.22 -0.98 0.32
CA PRO A 66 9.71 -2.13 1.09
C PRO A 66 9.42 -3.46 0.41
N TYR A 67 8.30 -3.60 -0.31
CA TYR A 67 7.95 -4.87 -0.97
C TYR A 67 8.89 -5.24 -2.12
N VAL A 68 9.47 -4.25 -2.81
CA VAL A 68 10.40 -4.51 -3.92
C VAL A 68 11.76 -4.97 -3.40
N VAL A 69 12.17 -4.48 -2.23
CA VAL A 69 13.48 -4.72 -1.63
C VAL A 69 13.52 -5.99 -0.79
N TYR A 70 12.42 -6.35 -0.11
CA TYR A 70 12.41 -7.44 0.86
C TYR A 70 12.21 -8.81 0.18
N PHE A 71 11.20 -8.94 -0.68
CA PHE A 71 10.88 -10.24 -1.28
C PHE A 71 11.89 -10.68 -2.35
N GLU A 72 12.65 -11.73 -2.06
CA GLU A 72 13.59 -12.36 -2.98
C GLU A 72 13.39 -13.89 -3.00
N THR A 73 13.61 -14.51 -4.17
CA THR A 73 13.60 -15.97 -4.24
C THR A 73 14.99 -16.52 -3.96
N LYS A 74 15.10 -17.44 -3.00
CA LYS A 74 16.36 -18.14 -2.71
C LYS A 74 16.16 -19.65 -2.82
N VAL A 75 17.23 -20.34 -3.24
CA VAL A 75 17.31 -21.80 -3.22
C VAL A 75 17.65 -22.20 -1.79
N PHE A 76 16.71 -22.84 -1.09
CA PHE A 76 16.86 -23.14 0.34
C PHE A 76 17.72 -24.40 0.57
N TYR A 77 17.73 -25.35 -0.38
CA TYR A 77 18.53 -26.58 -0.31
C TYR A 77 19.37 -26.77 -1.58
N PRO A 78 20.71 -26.83 -1.48
CA PRO A 78 21.59 -27.05 -2.63
C PRO A 78 21.52 -28.47 -3.22
N GLU A 79 20.97 -29.44 -2.49
CA GLU A 79 20.77 -30.84 -2.96
C GLU A 79 19.51 -31.01 -3.84
N VAL A 80 18.55 -30.10 -3.77
CA VAL A 80 17.33 -30.07 -4.61
C VAL A 80 17.19 -28.68 -5.25
N PRO A 81 17.97 -28.38 -6.31
CA PRO A 81 18.01 -27.05 -6.93
C PRO A 81 16.68 -26.62 -7.58
N GLU A 82 15.71 -27.53 -7.72
CA GLU A 82 14.37 -27.23 -8.23
C GLU A 82 13.44 -26.57 -7.19
N LEU A 83 13.76 -26.66 -5.89
CA LEU A 83 12.93 -26.08 -4.83
C LEU A 83 13.29 -24.61 -4.59
N ILE A 84 12.57 -23.73 -5.27
CA ILE A 84 12.71 -22.26 -5.15
C ILE A 84 11.66 -21.74 -4.18
N VAL A 85 12.09 -21.06 -3.12
CA VAL A 85 11.19 -20.54 -2.08
C VAL A 85 11.22 -19.02 -2.09
N CYS A 86 10.04 -18.42 -1.91
CA CYS A 86 9.88 -17.00 -1.64
C CYS A 86 10.16 -16.72 -0.19
N VAL A 87 11.20 -15.94 0.07
CA VAL A 87 11.55 -15.53 1.42
C VAL A 87 11.42 -14.01 1.49
N GLU A 88 10.88 -13.55 2.61
CA GLU A 88 10.86 -12.14 2.99
C GLU A 88 12.25 -11.70 3.47
#